data_AF-A0A7V0JH34-F1
#
_entry.id   AF-A0A7V0JH34-F1
#
_cell.length_a   1.000
_cell.length_b   1.000
_cell.length_c   1.000
_cell.angle_alpha   90.00
_cell.angle_beta   90.00
_cell.angle_gamma   90.00
#
_symmetry.space_group_name_H-M   'P 1'
#
loop_
_entity.id
_entity.type
_entity.pdbx_description
1 polymer ?
#
loop_
_entity_poly.entity_id
_entity_poly.type
_entity_poly.pdbx_seq_one_letter_code
_entity_poly.pdbx_strand_id
1 'polypeptide(L)' 'MSLDWLPREKEGVKDHDLWGDEWFGIEPPSVIYELRPVQDPKGNAVDGLYSAWVILNNPKQYNSYTT' A
#
# COMPACT_ATOMS: atom_id res chain seq x y z
N MET A 1 11.77 37.52 -0.56
CA MET A 1 11.28 37.36 -1.94
C MET A 1 10.32 36.18 -1.95
N SER A 2 9.08 36.38 -2.37
CA SER A 2 8.09 35.32 -2.52
C SER A 2 8.42 34.46 -3.74
N LEU A 3 8.08 33.16 -3.68
CA LEU A 3 8.31 32.16 -4.73
C LEU A 3 7.32 32.28 -5.89
N ASP A 4 6.88 33.50 -6.21
CA ASP A 4 5.82 33.75 -7.21
C ASP A 4 6.29 33.46 -8.65
N TRP A 5 7.61 33.39 -8.86
CA TRP A 5 8.22 32.99 -10.13
C TRP A 5 8.17 31.47 -10.37
N LEU A 6 7.97 30.66 -9.32
CA LEU A 6 7.96 29.21 -9.44
C LEU A 6 6.57 28.76 -9.92
N PRO A 7 6.45 28.12 -11.10
CA PRO A 7 5.17 27.59 -11.56
C PRO A 7 4.63 26.60 -10.52
N ARG A 8 3.47 26.92 -9.95
CA ARG A 8 2.72 26.00 -9.10
C ARG A 8 1.62 25.37 -9.93
N GLU A 9 1.30 24.11 -9.68
CA GLU A 9 0.00 23.59 -10.08
C GLU A 9 -1.06 24.46 -9.43
N LYS A 10 -1.85 25.14 -10.28
CA LYS A 10 -2.82 26.14 -9.81
C LYS A 10 -4.16 25.50 -9.46
N GLU A 11 -4.55 24.41 -10.14
CA GLU A 11 -5.89 23.84 -10.09
C GLU A 11 -5.86 22.35 -10.46
N GLY A 12 -6.70 21.52 -9.79
CA GLY A 12 -6.86 20.09 -10.05
C GLY A 12 -6.42 19.17 -8.90
N VAL A 13 -6.79 17.89 -8.99
CA VAL A 13 -6.25 16.84 -8.12
C VAL A 13 -4.87 16.48 -8.62
N LYS A 14 -3.86 16.63 -7.77
CA LYS A 14 -2.52 16.13 -8.03
C LYS A 14 -2.53 14.62 -7.81
N ASP A 15 -2.78 13.89 -8.89
CA ASP A 15 -2.78 12.45 -8.85
C ASP A 15 -1.34 11.94 -8.68
N HIS A 16 -1.13 11.18 -7.61
CA HIS A 16 0.14 10.53 -7.29
C HIS A 16 0.09 9.03 -7.56
N ASP A 17 -1.02 8.54 -8.10
CA ASP A 17 -1.14 7.16 -8.52
C ASP A 17 -0.39 6.97 -9.84
N LEU A 18 0.71 6.23 -9.76
CA LEU A 18 1.62 6.02 -10.88
C LEU A 18 1.41 4.68 -11.58
N TRP A 19 0.71 3.74 -10.92
CA TRP A 19 0.63 2.35 -11.32
C TRP A 19 -0.82 1.88 -11.29
N GLY A 20 -1.15 0.90 -12.13
CA GLY A 20 -2.48 0.30 -12.09
C GLY A 20 -2.58 -0.77 -11.02
N ASP A 21 -3.78 -1.35 -10.92
CA ASP A 21 -4.07 -2.38 -9.93
C ASP A 21 -3.54 -3.78 -10.28
N GLU A 22 -2.79 -3.92 -11.38
CA GLU A 22 -2.36 -5.22 -11.93
C GLU A 22 -1.59 -6.10 -10.94
N TRP A 23 -0.93 -5.50 -9.95
CA TRP A 23 -0.13 -6.21 -8.96
C TRP A 23 -0.90 -6.49 -7.66
N PHE A 24 -2.14 -6.07 -7.50
CA PHE A 24 -2.94 -6.42 -6.33
C PHE A 24 -3.63 -7.77 -6.53
N GLY A 25 -3.25 -8.77 -5.72
CA GLY A 25 -3.86 -10.09 -5.84
C GLY A 25 -3.09 -11.16 -5.08
N ILE A 26 -3.54 -12.41 -5.23
CA ILE A 26 -2.95 -13.59 -4.58
C ILE A 26 -2.04 -14.42 -5.50
N GLU A 27 -2.06 -14.16 -6.81
CA GLU A 27 -1.27 -14.90 -7.80
C GLU A 27 0.08 -14.23 -8.02
N PRO A 28 1.22 -14.95 -7.92
CA PRO A 28 2.54 -14.35 -8.15
C PRO A 28 2.78 -13.98 -9.63
N PRO A 29 3.38 -12.82 -9.95
CA PRO A 29 3.84 -11.78 -9.02
C PRO A 29 2.70 -10.90 -8.54
N SER A 30 2.64 -10.61 -7.24
CA SER A 30 1.65 -9.67 -6.68
C SER A 30 2.08 -9.06 -5.34
N VAL A 31 1.26 -8.15 -4.84
CA VAL A 31 1.22 -7.66 -3.47
C VAL A 31 -0.09 -8.13 -2.85
N ILE A 32 0.02 -8.89 -1.76
CA ILE A 32 -1.12 -9.36 -0.99
C ILE A 32 -1.37 -8.36 0.15
N TYR A 33 -2.62 -7.95 0.31
CA TYR A 33 -3.08 -7.13 1.43
C TYR A 33 -4.00 -7.95 2.33
N GLU A 34 -3.65 -8.09 3.60
CA GLU A 34 -4.47 -8.77 4.61
C GLU A 34 -4.71 -7.86 5.82
N LEU A 35 -5.94 -7.88 6.35
CA LEU A 35 -6.25 -7.29 7.65
C LEU A 35 -6.34 -8.39 8.69
N ARG A 36 -5.37 -8.43 9.60
CA ARG A 36 -5.34 -9.41 10.69
C ARG A 36 -5.92 -8.79 11.96
N PRO A 37 -6.90 -9.44 12.63
CA PRO A 37 -7.51 -8.88 13.83
C PRO A 37 -6.48 -8.74 14.94
N VAL A 38 -6.46 -7.59 15.61
CA VAL A 38 -5.66 -7.40 16.81
C VAL A 38 -6.41 -7.99 18.00
N GLN A 39 -5.72 -8.81 18.79
CA GLN A 39 -6.32 -9.49 19.93
C GLN A 39 -6.07 -8.75 21.25
N ASP A 40 -7.06 -8.75 22.14
CA ASP A 40 -6.91 -8.33 23.53
C ASP A 40 -6.12 -9.38 24.35
N PRO A 41 -5.75 -9.10 25.61
CA PRO A 41 -5.06 -10.08 26.46
C PRO A 41 -5.84 -11.37 26.76
N LYS A 42 -7.14 -11.42 26.43
CA LYS A 42 -7.99 -12.60 26.57
C LYS A 42 -8.13 -13.39 25.25
N GLY A 43 -7.51 -12.90 24.17
CA GLY A 43 -7.56 -13.49 22.83
C GLY A 43 -8.75 -13.06 21.98
N ASN A 44 -9.59 -12.12 22.43
CA ASN A 44 -10.72 -11.63 21.63
C ASN A 44 -10.25 -10.61 20.60
N ALA A 45 -10.83 -10.64 19.40
CA ALA A 45 -10.60 -9.58 18.41
C ALA A 45 -11.14 -8.24 18.92
N VAL A 46 -10.34 -7.19 18.79
CA VAL A 46 -10.75 -5.81 19.08
C VAL A 46 -11.46 -5.24 17.86
N ASP A 47 -12.71 -4.84 18.03
CA ASP A 47 -13.54 -4.32 16.94
C ASP A 47 -12.92 -3.07 16.31
N GLY A 48 -12.89 -3.04 14.98
CA GLY A 48 -12.29 -1.95 14.19
C GLY A 48 -10.76 -1.85 14.25
N LEU A 49 -10.04 -2.73 14.98
CA LEU A 49 -8.58 -2.68 15.09
C LEU A 49 -7.90 -3.87 14.41
N TYR A 50 -7.10 -3.57 13.39
CA TYR A 50 -6.41 -4.56 12.58
C TYR A 50 -4.93 -4.21 12.38
N SER A 51 -4.10 -5.25 12.26
CA SER A 51 -2.76 -5.14 11.71
C SER A 51 -2.86 -5.35 10.21
N ALA A 52 -2.51 -4.33 9.43
CA ALA A 52 -2.43 -4.43 7.98
C ALA A 52 -1.12 -5.12 7.58
N TRP A 53 -1.22 -6.22 6.85
CA TRP A 53 -0.10 -6.98 6.35
C TRP A 53 -0.01 -6.77 4.84
N VAL A 54 1.10 -6.20 4.39
CA VAL A 54 1.44 -6.00 2.98
C VAL A 54 2.56 -6.97 2.67
N ILE A 55 2.26 -7.98 1.86
CA ILE A 55 3.16 -9.11 1.60
C ILE A 55 3.56 -9.10 0.14
N LEU A 56 4.86 -9.17 -0.10
CA LEU A 56 5.42 -9.33 -1.43
C LEU A 56 5.34 -10.79 -1.84
N ASN A 57 4.60 -11.03 -2.91
CA ASN A 57 4.33 -12.36 -3.43
C ASN A 57 5.06 -12.53 -4.76
N ASN A 58 6.38 -12.67 -4.69
CA ASN A 58 7.25 -12.88 -5.84
C ASN A 58 8.33 -13.92 -5.53
N PRO A 59 7.94 -15.18 -5.22
CA PRO A 59 8.86 -16.19 -4.68
C PRO A 59 9.98 -16.56 -5.66
N LYS A 60 9.73 -16.47 -6.98
CA LYS A 60 10.76 -16.72 -8.01
C LYS A 60 11.91 -15.72 -7.96
N GLN A 61 11.71 -14.55 -7.37
CA GLN A 61 12.71 -13.49 -7.20
C GLN A 61 12.94 -13.17 -5.71
N TYR A 62 12.77 -14.16 -4.83
CA TYR A 62 12.95 -14.02 -3.39
C TYR A 62 12.13 -12.87 -2.78
N ASN A 63 10.93 -12.63 -3.32
CA ASN A 63 10.02 -11.56 -2.93
C ASN A 63 10.59 -10.15 -3.14
N SER A 64 11.47 -9.98 -4.14
CA SER A 64 11.93 -8.65 -4.55
C SER A 64 10.80 -7.83 -5.19
N TYR A 65 10.85 -6.52 -4.98
CA TYR A 65 9.92 -5.54 -5.56
C TYR A 65 10.11 -5.32 -7.06
N THR A 66 11.28 -5.67 -7.61
CA THR A 66 11.67 -5.41 -9.01
C THR A 66 12.71 -6.43 -9.47
N THR A 67 12.89 -6.55 -10.79
CA THR A 67 14.15 -6.95 -11.44
C THR A 67 14.61 -5.89 -12.40
#